data_AF-A0AAQ2Z8F0-F1
#
_entry.id   AF-A0AAQ2Z8F0-F1
#
_cell.length_a   1.000
_cell.length_b   1.000
_cell.length_c   1.000
_cell.angle_alpha   90.00
_cell.angle_beta   90.00
_cell.angle_gamma   90.00
#
_symmetry.space_group_name_H-M   'P 1'
#
loop_
_entity.id
_entity.type
_entity.pdbx_description
1 polymer ?
#
loop_
_entity_poly.entity_id
_entity_poly.type
_entity_poly.pdbx_seq_one_letter_code
_entity_poly.pdbx_strand_id
1 'polypeptide(L)'
;MRGPAAPRDPEKQRAYFYIMREKEVFGLRQPDGKGVQFLYEDGGRLINSAQISGNIADQEILELLKTTEGFRKLVHSIGVSIETENPEEEVKFIFQMYGEKDPYGGGTNLTAILHGDGAETRIKLEEIEWSLDDKEPGQIRFEFEKPEVFGTVSVRLFLNDGYNAPETAEENEIDLTSEAYCRMIERSLMSRGNTKRAEKAIEKARSGEAVTIAFIGGSITQGAGAIPINTECYAYKAYQSFAKAYGTGENVHFVKAGVGGTPSELGMLRFERDVLRDGTIEPDIVIVEFAVNDEGDETKGNCYESLVRKILKLPNHPAVILLFSVFANDWNLQDRLSVVGKCYDLPMVSIMDAVTPQFKQKQGEGRVLSKNQFFYDIFHPSNIGHTIMADCLMHFFKEAVMHPEEKEDKTVELLEQKAAIGKTFEEVKLLDRKNYNEIAKVSCGCFEETDTELQCVEMDEDLTGTPEFPYNWMYCGKKEGVIPYFEMQICCKALVLIFKDAGDLSVGTADAYVDGKKVLTADPHVNGWVHCNPVILFTENLAKEHTIRIQMTAGEEDKNFTILGFGYVS
;
A
#
# COMPACT_ATOMS: atom_id res chain seq x y z
N MET A 1 24.76 48.48 31.41
CA MET A 1 24.31 47.22 30.79
C MET A 1 24.76 47.24 29.34
N ARG A 2 25.60 46.30 28.91
CA ARG A 2 25.86 46.11 27.48
C ARG A 2 24.65 45.35 26.93
N GLY A 3 24.00 45.90 25.91
CA GLY A 3 22.92 45.21 25.20
C GLY A 3 23.42 43.90 24.58
N PRO A 4 22.51 42.98 24.22
CA PRO A 4 22.88 41.71 23.60
C PRO A 4 23.67 41.97 22.33
N ALA A 5 24.87 41.38 22.25
CA ALA A 5 25.68 41.40 21.04
C ALA A 5 25.05 40.39 20.06
N ALA A 6 24.74 40.85 18.84
CA ALA A 6 24.33 39.97 17.75
C ALA A 6 25.39 38.87 17.53
N PRO A 7 24.99 37.61 17.29
CA PRO A 7 25.93 36.53 16.99
C PRO A 7 26.89 36.94 15.88
N ARG A 8 28.18 36.67 16.08
CA ARG A 8 29.22 36.87 15.07
C ARG A 8 29.22 35.65 14.15
N ASP A 9 29.20 35.94 12.85
CA ASP A 9 29.07 35.07 11.69
C ASP A 9 27.69 34.43 11.49
N PRO A 10 26.90 34.86 10.47
CA PRO A 10 25.84 33.99 9.95
C PRO A 10 26.52 32.70 9.45
N GLU A 11 26.01 31.54 9.88
CA GLU A 11 26.44 30.26 9.28
C GLU A 11 26.37 30.42 7.76
N LYS A 12 27.48 30.10 7.07
CA LYS A 12 27.56 30.14 5.61
C LYS A 12 26.32 29.44 5.06
N GLN A 13 25.53 30.13 4.24
CA GLN A 13 24.32 29.56 3.66
C GLN A 13 24.73 28.35 2.78
N ARG A 14 24.64 27.14 3.36
CA ARG A 14 25.00 25.90 2.69
C ARG A 14 23.89 25.53 1.73
N ALA A 15 24.26 24.94 0.59
CA ALA A 15 23.29 24.29 -0.29
C ALA A 15 22.56 23.19 0.50
N TYR A 16 21.27 23.00 0.23
CA TYR A 16 20.46 21.97 0.86
C TYR A 16 19.35 21.52 -0.08
N PHE A 17 18.83 20.32 0.17
CA PHE A 17 17.59 19.85 -0.43
C PHE A 17 16.70 19.19 0.62
N TYR A 18 15.41 19.10 0.33
CA TYR A 18 14.46 18.42 1.18
C TYR A 18 14.43 16.93 0.87
N ILE A 19 14.32 16.12 1.93
CA ILE A 19 13.87 14.72 1.81
C ILE A 19 12.43 14.58 2.32
N MET A 20 11.96 15.54 3.12
CA MET A 20 10.55 15.72 3.44
C MET A 20 10.26 17.21 3.41
N ARG A 21 9.24 17.64 2.68
CA ARG A 21 8.83 19.04 2.63
C ARG A 21 7.33 19.13 2.92
N GLU A 22 7.00 19.78 4.03
CA GLU A 22 5.63 20.05 4.47
C GLU A 22 4.77 18.78 4.45
N LYS A 23 5.28 17.71 5.06
CA LYS A 23 4.61 16.41 5.11
C LYS A 23 3.89 16.23 6.43
N GLU A 24 2.70 15.66 6.37
CA GLU A 24 1.97 15.30 7.58
C GLU A 24 2.58 14.08 8.26
N VAL A 25 2.56 14.07 9.60
CA VAL A 25 2.92 12.94 10.45
C VAL A 25 1.87 12.77 11.53
N PHE A 26 1.66 11.52 11.97
CA PHE A 26 0.69 11.21 13.01
C PHE A 26 1.29 10.20 13.99
N GLY A 27 1.25 10.52 15.28
CA GLY A 27 1.77 9.64 16.33
C GLY A 27 0.92 8.38 16.50
N LEU A 28 1.18 7.32 15.74
CA LEU A 28 0.45 6.05 15.88
C LEU A 28 0.69 5.45 17.27
N ARG A 29 -0.39 4.98 17.88
CA ARG A 29 -0.38 4.45 19.24
C ARG A 29 0.55 3.24 19.36
N GLN A 30 1.50 3.34 20.29
CA GLN A 30 2.40 2.26 20.66
C GLN A 30 1.95 1.57 21.96
N PRO A 31 2.42 0.33 22.23
CA PRO A 31 2.06 -0.41 23.45
C PRO A 31 2.45 0.28 24.76
N ASP A 32 3.49 1.12 24.73
CA ASP A 32 3.95 1.91 25.89
C ASP A 32 3.13 3.19 26.13
N GLY A 33 2.14 3.46 25.28
CA GLY A 33 1.28 4.63 25.37
C GLY A 33 1.83 5.89 24.68
N LYS A 34 2.96 5.81 23.96
CA LYS A 34 3.48 6.90 23.13
C LYS A 34 2.88 6.89 21.73
N GLY A 35 3.10 7.98 21.00
CA GLY A 35 2.82 8.08 19.56
C GLY A 35 4.10 7.96 18.75
N VAL A 36 4.11 7.18 17.67
CA VAL A 36 5.28 7.13 16.77
C VAL A 36 4.84 7.14 15.31
N GLN A 37 5.48 8.00 14.50
CA GLN A 37 5.44 7.90 13.04
C GLN A 37 6.75 7.26 12.56
N PHE A 38 6.65 6.17 11.79
CA PHE A 38 7.78 5.54 11.11
C PHE A 38 7.81 5.93 9.63
N LEU A 39 9.00 6.16 9.10
CA LEU A 39 9.25 6.49 7.70
C LEU A 39 10.51 5.76 7.24
N TYR A 40 10.35 4.82 6.32
CA TYR A 40 11.47 4.02 5.84
C TYR A 40 12.24 4.76 4.75
N GLU A 41 13.56 4.78 4.86
CA GLU A 41 14.48 5.48 3.96
C GLU A 41 15.40 4.51 3.20
N ASP A 42 15.35 3.22 3.54
CA ASP A 42 16.07 2.13 2.87
C ASP A 42 15.39 1.68 1.55
N GLY A 43 16.01 0.74 0.84
CA GLY A 43 15.45 0.18 -0.39
C GLY A 43 15.31 1.20 -1.53
N GLY A 44 16.12 2.27 -1.50
CA GLY A 44 16.06 3.39 -2.43
C GLY A 44 15.05 4.48 -2.07
N ARG A 45 14.32 4.38 -0.96
CA ARG A 45 13.32 5.40 -0.55
C ARG A 45 13.94 6.77 -0.33
N LEU A 46 15.11 6.88 0.33
CA LEU A 46 15.80 8.16 0.53
C LEU A 46 16.19 8.85 -0.78
N ILE A 47 16.64 8.07 -1.77
CA ILE A 47 16.97 8.56 -3.11
C ILE A 47 15.73 9.17 -3.74
N ASN A 48 14.59 8.47 -3.63
CA ASN A 48 13.34 8.96 -4.18
C ASN A 48 12.81 10.18 -3.43
N SER A 49 12.93 10.22 -2.10
CA SER A 49 12.63 11.39 -1.27
C SER A 49 13.44 12.61 -1.74
N ALA A 50 14.74 12.43 -2.01
CA ALA A 50 15.60 13.48 -2.57
C ALA A 50 15.18 13.91 -3.99
N GLN A 51 14.69 12.97 -4.83
CA GLN A 51 14.18 13.29 -6.18
C GLN A 51 12.84 14.03 -6.13
N ILE A 52 11.91 13.61 -5.26
CA ILE A 52 10.54 14.11 -5.19
C ILE A 52 10.47 15.44 -4.44
N SER A 53 10.96 15.48 -3.21
CA SER A 53 10.92 16.67 -2.36
C SER A 53 12.10 17.61 -2.61
N GLY A 54 13.26 17.04 -2.96
CA GLY A 54 14.50 17.79 -3.15
C GLY A 54 14.81 18.16 -4.61
N ASN A 55 14.06 17.61 -5.57
CA ASN A 55 14.30 17.78 -7.02
C ASN A 55 15.73 17.41 -7.47
N ILE A 56 16.39 16.47 -6.77
CA ILE A 56 17.75 16.06 -7.08
C ILE A 56 17.77 15.14 -8.30
N ALA A 57 18.44 15.56 -9.36
CA ALA A 57 18.72 14.74 -10.55
C ALA A 57 20.18 14.30 -10.68
N ASP A 58 21.07 14.87 -9.85
CA ASP A 58 22.50 14.63 -9.88
C ASP A 58 22.82 13.19 -9.41
N GLN A 59 23.35 12.37 -10.32
CA GLN A 59 23.62 10.96 -10.04
C GLN A 59 24.73 10.75 -9.01
N GLU A 60 25.69 11.68 -8.89
CA GLU A 60 26.71 11.59 -7.84
C GLU A 60 26.08 11.76 -6.46
N ILE A 61 25.20 12.75 -6.31
CA ILE A 61 24.46 12.98 -5.06
C ILE A 61 23.59 11.77 -4.72
N LEU A 62 22.84 11.23 -5.69
CA LEU A 62 21.95 10.10 -5.46
C LEU A 62 22.72 8.82 -5.11
N GLU A 63 23.89 8.58 -5.71
CA GLU A 63 24.74 7.43 -5.36
C GLU A 63 25.27 7.53 -3.93
N LEU A 64 25.63 8.73 -3.49
CA LEU A 64 26.12 8.96 -2.13
C LEU A 64 25.06 8.68 -1.06
N LEU A 65 23.77 8.80 -1.37
CA LEU A 65 22.69 8.53 -0.42
C LEU A 65 22.49 7.02 -0.12
N LYS A 66 23.10 6.11 -0.88
CA LYS A 66 22.92 4.66 -0.73
C LYS A 66 23.62 4.06 0.49
N THR A 67 24.66 4.71 1.01
CA THR A 67 25.52 4.14 2.06
C THR A 67 25.76 5.17 3.14
N THR A 68 26.03 4.73 4.37
CA THR A 68 26.35 5.64 5.46
C THR A 68 27.64 6.42 5.18
N GLU A 69 28.64 5.81 4.56
CA GLU A 69 29.87 6.49 4.15
C GLU A 69 29.59 7.61 3.14
N GLY A 70 28.83 7.30 2.09
CA GLY A 70 28.43 8.29 1.09
C GLY A 70 27.58 9.42 1.69
N PHE A 71 26.64 9.07 2.56
CA PHE A 71 25.79 10.03 3.25
C PHE A 71 26.62 11.02 4.08
N ARG A 72 27.61 10.53 4.82
CA ARG A 72 28.54 11.37 5.60
C ARG A 72 29.43 12.25 4.75
N LYS A 73 29.81 11.78 3.56
CA LYS A 73 30.58 12.58 2.60
C LYS A 73 29.74 13.72 2.03
N LEU A 74 28.48 13.46 1.71
CA LEU A 74 27.55 14.41 1.10
C LEU A 74 27.01 15.42 2.11
N VAL A 75 26.52 14.94 3.26
CA VAL A 75 25.73 15.72 4.22
C VAL A 75 26.64 16.31 5.29
N HIS A 76 26.45 17.60 5.54
CA HIS A 76 27.06 18.36 6.63
C HIS A 76 26.20 18.33 7.90
N SER A 77 24.90 18.59 7.74
CA SER A 77 23.94 18.64 8.84
C SER A 77 22.52 18.35 8.38
N ILE A 78 21.70 17.81 9.27
CA ILE A 78 20.26 17.62 9.03
C ILE A 78 19.51 18.75 9.73
N GLY A 79 18.68 19.48 9.00
CA GLY A 79 17.73 20.44 9.57
C GLY A 79 16.34 19.83 9.64
N VAL A 80 15.70 19.93 10.79
CA VAL A 80 14.36 19.38 11.01
C VAL A 80 13.49 20.43 11.68
N SER A 81 12.27 20.60 11.18
CA SER A 81 11.22 21.39 11.83
C SER A 81 9.93 20.60 11.89
N ILE A 82 9.13 20.86 12.92
CA ILE A 82 7.79 20.32 13.09
C ILE A 82 6.85 21.40 13.60
N GLU A 83 5.67 21.49 13.00
CA GLU A 83 4.56 22.32 13.48
C GLU A 83 3.44 21.40 13.96
N THR A 84 2.94 21.61 15.18
CA THR A 84 1.80 20.87 15.73
C THR A 84 0.74 21.86 16.23
N GLU A 85 -0.43 21.35 16.64
CA GLU A 85 -1.48 22.21 17.24
C GLU A 85 -0.99 22.89 18.53
N ASN A 86 -0.10 22.24 19.28
CA ASN A 86 0.49 22.76 20.51
C ASN A 86 1.97 23.13 20.27
N PRO A 87 2.33 24.42 20.19
CA PRO A 87 3.72 24.84 19.93
C PRO A 87 4.74 24.33 20.95
N GLU A 88 4.30 24.03 22.18
CA GLU A 88 5.15 23.50 23.26
C GLU A 88 5.27 21.97 23.22
N GLU A 89 4.63 21.28 22.27
CA GLU A 89 4.71 19.82 22.11
C GLU A 89 6.16 19.43 21.84
N GLU A 90 6.73 18.59 22.71
CA GLU A 90 8.07 18.05 22.53
C GLU A 90 7.99 16.79 21.66
N VAL A 91 8.72 16.79 20.54
CA VAL A 91 8.76 15.65 19.61
C VAL A 91 10.20 15.24 19.39
N LYS A 92 10.50 13.97 19.64
CA LYS A 92 11.83 13.42 19.43
C LYS A 92 11.95 12.91 18.00
N PHE A 93 12.84 13.53 17.24
CA PHE A 93 13.22 13.11 15.91
C PHE A 93 14.40 12.16 15.98
N ILE A 94 14.34 11.07 15.21
CA ILE A 94 15.44 10.11 15.06
C ILE A 94 15.61 9.78 13.58
N PHE A 95 16.80 9.99 13.04
CA PHE A 95 17.23 9.41 11.77
C PHE A 95 18.19 8.27 12.07
N GLN A 96 17.77 7.04 11.79
CA GLN A 96 18.54 5.82 12.06
C GLN A 96 19.28 5.34 10.80
N MET A 97 20.55 5.01 10.96
CA MET A 97 21.29 4.17 10.02
C MET A 97 21.03 2.71 10.35
N TYR A 98 20.80 1.87 9.35
CA TYR A 98 20.70 0.42 9.52
C TYR A 98 22.08 -0.22 9.59
N GLY A 99 22.17 -1.27 10.42
CA GLY A 99 23.39 -2.03 10.66
C GLY A 99 23.66 -3.09 9.58
N GLU A 100 24.92 -3.47 9.41
CA GLU A 100 25.29 -4.64 8.61
C GLU A 100 24.94 -5.95 9.34
N LYS A 101 25.11 -6.00 10.67
CA LYS A 101 24.83 -7.18 11.49
C LYS A 101 23.45 -7.18 12.12
N ASP A 102 22.96 -6.01 12.52
CA ASP A 102 21.61 -5.81 13.06
C ASP A 102 20.90 -4.71 12.26
N PRO A 103 20.22 -5.07 11.17
CA PRO A 103 19.58 -4.09 10.29
C PRO A 103 18.55 -3.21 11.01
N TYR A 104 17.81 -3.74 11.99
CA TYR A 104 16.66 -3.04 12.57
C TYR A 104 16.89 -2.52 13.99
N GLY A 105 17.78 -3.13 14.78
CA GLY A 105 18.15 -2.70 16.13
C GLY A 105 19.51 -2.00 16.23
N GLY A 106 20.33 -2.09 15.18
CA GLY A 106 21.70 -1.57 15.15
C GLY A 106 21.84 -0.17 14.54
N GLY A 107 23.10 0.17 14.24
CA GLY A 107 23.52 1.43 13.61
C GLY A 107 23.39 2.68 14.49
N THR A 108 23.76 3.83 13.90
CA THR A 108 23.75 5.14 14.56
C THR A 108 22.38 5.81 14.48
N ASN A 109 21.93 6.34 15.62
CA ASN A 109 20.72 7.18 15.72
C ASN A 109 21.08 8.66 15.81
N LEU A 110 20.79 9.42 14.76
CA LEU A 110 20.92 10.89 14.74
C LEU A 110 19.65 11.48 15.36
N THR A 111 19.77 12.06 16.56
CA THR A 111 18.60 12.44 17.37
C THR A 111 18.55 13.96 17.60
N ALA A 112 17.34 14.52 17.57
CA ALA A 112 17.05 15.88 18.00
C ALA A 112 15.74 15.93 18.80
N ILE A 113 15.68 16.87 19.75
CA ILE A 113 14.42 17.25 20.41
C ILE A 113 13.89 18.48 19.68
N LEU A 114 12.64 18.40 19.24
CA LEU A 114 11.94 19.44 18.51
C LEU A 114 10.79 19.99 19.36
N HIS A 115 10.39 21.22 19.07
CA HIS A 115 9.16 21.80 19.58
C HIS A 115 8.18 22.00 18.42
N GLY A 116 6.87 21.89 18.68
CA GLY A 116 5.80 22.05 17.69
C GLY A 116 5.62 23.46 17.14
N ASP A 117 6.59 24.36 17.33
CA ASP A 117 6.55 25.77 16.97
C ASP A 117 7.08 26.08 15.56
N GLY A 118 7.51 25.06 14.81
CA GLY A 118 8.07 25.19 13.47
C GLY A 118 9.53 25.64 13.43
N ALA A 119 10.19 25.84 14.58
CA ALA A 119 11.59 26.19 14.61
C ALA A 119 12.47 25.06 14.04
N GLU A 120 13.47 25.42 13.23
CA GLU A 120 14.41 24.44 12.69
C GLU A 120 15.50 24.10 13.73
N THR A 121 15.64 22.82 14.03
CA THR A 121 16.74 22.27 14.82
C THR A 121 17.77 21.61 13.89
N ARG A 122 19.07 21.80 14.19
CA ARG A 122 20.20 21.30 13.39
C ARG A 122 20.94 20.18 14.09
N ILE A 123 21.11 19.05 13.40
CA ILE A 123 22.00 17.95 13.80
C ILE A 123 23.27 18.05 12.95
N LYS A 124 24.42 18.38 13.56
CA LYS A 124 25.71 18.47 12.86
C LYS A 124 26.39 17.11 12.83
N LEU A 125 26.69 16.58 11.65
CA LEU A 125 27.24 15.22 11.52
C LEU A 125 28.67 15.10 12.09
N GLU A 126 29.40 16.20 12.22
CA GLU A 126 30.73 16.24 12.83
C GLU A 126 30.72 15.97 14.34
N GLU A 127 29.57 16.16 15.00
CA GLU A 127 29.40 15.96 16.44
C GLU A 127 28.93 14.53 16.77
N ILE A 128 28.68 13.71 15.75
CA ILE A 128 28.10 12.37 15.89
C ILE A 128 29.22 11.33 16.02
N GLU A 129 29.07 10.46 17.02
CA GLU A 129 29.83 9.22 17.13
C GLU A 129 29.15 8.12 16.29
N TRP A 130 29.87 7.62 15.28
CA TRP A 130 29.33 6.69 14.30
C TRP A 130 29.61 5.23 14.69
N SER A 131 28.63 4.37 14.46
CA SER A 131 28.74 2.94 14.70
C SER A 131 29.62 2.30 13.64
N LEU A 132 30.42 1.30 14.04
CA LEU A 132 31.15 0.45 13.10
C LEU A 132 30.23 -0.50 12.34
N ASP A 133 28.98 -0.65 12.79
CA ASP A 133 27.98 -1.49 12.14
C ASP A 133 27.21 -0.73 11.04
N ASP A 134 27.39 0.59 10.90
CA ASP A 134 26.61 1.41 9.97
C ASP A 134 26.79 0.96 8.50
N LYS A 135 25.66 0.67 7.85
CA LYS A 135 25.61 0.23 6.44
C LYS A 135 24.98 1.31 5.55
N GLU A 136 23.74 1.67 5.83
CA GLU A 136 22.94 2.56 4.97
C GLU A 136 21.91 3.38 5.78
N PRO A 137 21.43 4.52 5.26
CA PRO A 137 20.26 5.19 5.78
C PRO A 137 19.05 4.25 5.86
N GLY A 138 18.46 4.14 7.05
CA GLY A 138 17.44 3.14 7.34
C GLY A 138 16.04 3.71 7.48
N GLN A 139 15.82 4.55 8.50
CA GLN A 139 14.49 5.11 8.78
C GLN A 139 14.54 6.44 9.52
N ILE A 140 13.46 7.21 9.40
CA ILE A 140 13.12 8.36 10.23
C ILE A 140 11.99 7.98 11.18
N ARG A 141 12.07 8.46 12.43
CA ARG A 141 11.01 8.37 13.43
C ARG A 141 10.71 9.73 14.05
N PHE A 142 9.42 10.00 14.24
CA PHE A 142 8.94 11.07 15.10
C PHE A 142 8.23 10.43 16.29
N GLU A 143 8.80 10.56 17.49
CA GLU A 143 8.24 10.05 18.74
C GLU A 143 7.56 11.20 19.49
N PHE A 144 6.28 11.01 19.78
CA PHE A 144 5.41 11.92 20.52
C PHE A 144 5.15 11.36 21.92
N GLU A 145 5.01 12.24 22.90
CA GLU A 145 4.72 11.82 24.28
C GLU A 145 3.32 11.20 24.42
N LYS A 146 2.40 11.54 23.52
CA LYS A 146 1.06 10.96 23.44
C LYS A 146 0.76 10.49 22.01
N PRO A 147 -0.09 9.47 21.86
CA PRO A 147 -0.55 9.06 20.55
C PRO A 147 -1.53 10.08 19.98
N GLU A 148 -1.80 9.94 18.69
CA GLU A 148 -2.81 10.68 17.95
C GLU A 148 -2.53 12.19 17.86
N VAL A 149 -1.26 12.58 17.99
CA VAL A 149 -0.78 13.94 17.76
C VAL A 149 -0.45 14.11 16.27
N PHE A 150 -0.95 15.20 15.68
CA PHE A 150 -0.66 15.60 14.32
C PHE A 150 0.51 16.58 14.26
N GLY A 151 1.33 16.46 13.23
CA GLY A 151 2.34 17.45 12.91
C GLY A 151 2.56 17.60 11.41
N THR A 152 3.08 18.75 11.01
CA THR A 152 3.63 19.00 9.68
C THR A 152 5.13 19.15 9.78
N VAL A 153 5.89 18.34 9.05
CA VAL A 153 7.35 18.25 9.17
C VAL A 153 8.07 18.66 7.90
N SER A 154 9.27 19.20 8.09
CA SER A 154 10.25 19.34 7.02
C SER A 154 11.60 18.80 7.48
N VAL A 155 12.24 18.02 6.60
CA VAL A 155 13.58 17.47 6.80
C VAL A 155 14.46 17.86 5.63
N ARG A 156 15.55 18.56 5.94
CA ARG A 156 16.53 19.11 4.98
C ARG A 156 17.90 18.50 5.20
N LEU A 157 18.55 18.09 4.11
CA LEU A 157 19.95 17.69 4.11
C LEU A 157 20.81 18.85 3.62
N PHE A 158 21.60 19.45 4.51
CA PHE A 158 22.55 20.50 4.17
C PHE A 158 23.87 19.88 3.76
N LEU A 159 24.46 20.36 2.68
CA LEU A 159 25.56 19.68 2.00
C LEU A 159 26.92 20.20 2.43
N ASN A 160 27.91 19.31 2.37
CA ASN A 160 29.32 19.68 2.48
C ASN A 160 29.76 20.53 1.28
N ASP A 161 30.85 21.28 1.48
CA ASP A 161 31.44 22.10 0.42
C ASP A 161 31.82 21.22 -0.79
N GLY A 162 31.50 21.70 -2.00
CA GLY A 162 31.72 20.96 -3.25
C GLY A 162 30.45 20.36 -3.85
N TYR A 163 29.37 20.27 -3.07
CA TYR A 163 28.05 19.83 -3.53
C TYR A 163 27.10 21.01 -3.65
N ASN A 164 26.16 20.93 -4.60
CA ASN A 164 25.11 21.92 -4.81
C ASN A 164 23.74 21.23 -4.87
N ALA A 165 22.69 21.99 -4.57
CA ALA A 165 21.31 21.55 -4.68
C ALA A 165 20.54 22.56 -5.55
N PRO A 166 19.51 22.12 -6.29
CA PRO A 166 18.65 23.02 -7.05
C PRO A 166 17.91 23.97 -6.11
N GLU A 167 17.54 25.15 -6.62
CA GLU A 167 16.66 26.05 -5.88
C GLU A 167 15.32 25.38 -5.63
N THR A 168 14.81 25.57 -4.41
CA THR A 168 13.49 25.06 -4.03
C THR A 168 12.42 25.94 -4.67
N ALA A 169 11.59 25.37 -5.54
CA ALA A 169 10.44 26.06 -6.10
C ALA A 169 9.40 26.35 -5.01
N GLU A 170 8.80 27.54 -5.01
CA GLU A 170 7.65 27.83 -4.13
C GLU A 170 6.47 26.94 -4.50
N GLU A 171 5.78 26.39 -3.50
CA GLU A 171 4.56 25.62 -3.69
C GLU A 171 3.43 26.39 -3.02
N ASN A 172 2.38 26.69 -3.79
CA ASN A 172 1.18 27.34 -3.27
C ASN A 172 0.13 26.27 -2.95
N GLU A 173 -0.78 26.61 -2.05
CA GLU A 173 -1.98 25.81 -1.82
C GLU A 173 -2.73 25.55 -3.14
N ILE A 174 -3.25 24.33 -3.28
CA ILE A 174 -3.97 23.91 -4.47
C ILE A 174 -5.42 24.38 -4.36
N ASP A 175 -5.85 25.23 -5.29
CA ASP A 175 -7.26 25.59 -5.42
C ASP A 175 -8.06 24.46 -6.08
N LEU A 176 -8.65 23.61 -5.24
CA LEU A 176 -9.50 22.48 -5.61
C LEU A 176 -10.82 22.89 -6.29
N THR A 177 -11.11 24.18 -6.37
CA THR A 177 -12.30 24.72 -7.05
C THR A 177 -11.97 25.38 -8.39
N SER A 178 -10.68 25.51 -8.72
CA SER A 178 -10.24 26.18 -9.94
C SER A 178 -10.64 25.39 -11.20
N GLU A 179 -10.87 26.10 -12.30
CA GLU A 179 -11.15 25.49 -13.60
C GLU A 179 -9.98 24.61 -14.09
N ALA A 180 -8.75 24.97 -13.72
CA ALA A 180 -7.57 24.15 -14.03
C ALA A 180 -7.58 22.82 -13.27
N TYR A 181 -7.95 22.84 -11.99
CA TYR A 181 -8.16 21.62 -11.21
C TYR A 181 -9.29 20.76 -11.78
N CYS A 182 -10.45 21.35 -12.09
CA CYS A 182 -11.56 20.61 -12.70
C CYS A 182 -11.14 19.91 -14.00
N ARG A 183 -10.43 20.61 -14.91
CA ARG A 183 -9.89 20.01 -16.14
C ARG A 183 -8.86 18.92 -15.90
N MET A 184 -8.11 18.99 -14.80
CA MET A 184 -7.18 17.92 -14.40
C MET A 184 -7.98 16.67 -14.00
N ILE A 185 -9.02 16.85 -13.16
CA ILE A 185 -9.90 15.76 -12.72
C ILE A 185 -10.69 15.16 -13.89
N GLU A 186 -11.19 15.96 -14.84
CA GLU A 186 -11.91 15.46 -16.02
C GLU A 186 -11.13 14.45 -16.84
N ARG A 187 -9.79 14.56 -16.87
CA ARG A 187 -8.91 13.62 -17.58
C ARG A 187 -8.87 12.25 -16.92
N SER A 188 -9.31 12.11 -15.67
CA SER A 188 -9.30 10.83 -14.99
C SER A 188 -10.29 9.83 -15.59
N LEU A 189 -11.33 10.30 -16.27
CA LEU A 189 -12.39 9.44 -16.79
C LEU A 189 -11.95 8.76 -18.09
N MET A 190 -11.20 7.67 -17.94
CA MET A 190 -10.69 6.85 -19.04
C MET A 190 -11.82 6.20 -19.85
N SER A 191 -12.85 5.70 -19.16
CA SER A 191 -14.06 5.16 -19.78
C SER A 191 -15.24 5.31 -18.83
N ARG A 192 -16.38 5.74 -19.37
CA ARG A 192 -17.66 5.72 -18.63
C ARG A 192 -18.20 4.31 -18.45
N GLY A 193 -17.94 3.42 -19.42
CA GLY A 193 -18.59 2.12 -19.50
C GLY A 193 -20.12 2.24 -19.51
N ASN A 194 -20.79 1.17 -19.08
CA ASN A 194 -22.21 1.14 -18.79
C ASN A 194 -22.44 1.54 -17.32
N THR A 195 -23.11 2.67 -17.11
CA THR A 195 -23.31 3.23 -15.76
C THR A 195 -24.56 2.74 -15.04
N LYS A 196 -25.36 1.82 -15.62
CA LYS A 196 -26.66 1.40 -15.05
C LYS A 196 -26.59 0.92 -13.60
N ARG A 197 -25.57 0.12 -13.26
CA ARG A 197 -25.42 -0.39 -11.89
C ARG A 197 -25.03 0.73 -10.90
N ALA A 198 -24.19 1.68 -11.33
CA ALA A 198 -23.82 2.82 -10.52
C ALA A 198 -25.01 3.77 -10.31
N GLU A 199 -25.80 4.03 -11.37
CA GLU A 199 -27.06 4.78 -11.29
C GLU A 199 -28.03 4.14 -10.30
N LYS A 200 -28.23 2.82 -10.36
CA LYS A 200 -29.08 2.09 -9.42
C LYS A 200 -28.62 2.26 -7.97
N ALA A 201 -27.32 2.18 -7.71
CA ALA A 201 -26.78 2.40 -6.36
C ALA A 201 -26.99 3.86 -5.89
N ILE A 202 -26.84 4.85 -6.78
CA ILE A 202 -27.13 6.26 -6.49
C ILE A 202 -28.61 6.47 -6.20
N GLU A 203 -29.52 5.87 -6.98
CA GLU A 203 -30.96 5.93 -6.76
C GLU A 203 -31.35 5.32 -5.42
N LYS A 204 -30.78 4.16 -5.07
CA LYS A 204 -30.93 3.48 -3.77
C LYS A 204 -30.44 4.38 -2.61
N ALA A 205 -29.31 5.06 -2.77
CA ALA A 205 -28.82 6.00 -1.76
C ALA A 205 -29.79 7.17 -1.56
N ARG A 206 -30.31 7.73 -2.67
CA ARG A 206 -31.25 8.87 -2.65
C ARG A 206 -32.62 8.52 -2.08
N SER A 207 -33.06 7.26 -2.21
CA SER A 207 -34.30 6.77 -1.62
C SER A 207 -34.19 6.50 -0.11
N GLY A 208 -32.98 6.60 0.46
CA GLY A 208 -32.70 6.31 1.86
C GLY A 208 -32.52 4.82 2.16
N GLU A 209 -32.45 3.97 1.13
CA GLU A 209 -32.11 2.56 1.29
C GLU A 209 -30.61 2.38 1.60
N ALA A 210 -30.27 1.30 2.29
CA ALA A 210 -28.89 1.00 2.67
C ALA A 210 -28.01 0.73 1.44
N VAL A 211 -26.92 1.45 1.27
CA VAL A 211 -25.96 1.31 0.16
C VAL A 211 -24.57 1.04 0.71
N THR A 212 -23.94 -0.06 0.31
CA THR A 212 -22.57 -0.36 0.75
C THR A 212 -21.56 -0.09 -0.37
N ILE A 213 -20.52 0.67 -0.08
CA ILE A 213 -19.39 0.95 -0.98
C ILE A 213 -18.15 0.23 -0.46
N ALA A 214 -17.64 -0.71 -1.24
CA ALA A 214 -16.44 -1.47 -0.92
C ALA A 214 -15.25 -1.05 -1.79
N PHE A 215 -14.07 -1.05 -1.18
CA PHE A 215 -12.80 -0.77 -1.84
C PHE A 215 -11.86 -1.96 -1.60
N ILE A 216 -11.34 -2.55 -2.68
CA ILE A 216 -10.36 -3.64 -2.61
C ILE A 216 -9.13 -3.30 -3.43
N GLY A 217 -7.96 -3.46 -2.82
CA GLY A 217 -6.69 -3.12 -3.47
C GLY A 217 -5.45 -3.32 -2.59
N GLY A 218 -4.37 -2.65 -2.99
CA GLY A 218 -3.06 -2.70 -2.32
C GLY A 218 -2.91 -1.69 -1.17
N SER A 219 -1.67 -1.21 -0.97
CA SER A 219 -1.32 -0.27 0.12
C SER A 219 -2.00 1.08 -0.02
N ILE A 220 -2.21 1.58 -1.24
CA ILE A 220 -2.91 2.84 -1.47
C ILE A 220 -4.37 2.73 -1.02
N THR A 221 -5.04 1.60 -1.29
CA THR A 221 -6.38 1.30 -0.76
C THR A 221 -6.40 1.13 0.75
N GLN A 222 -5.36 0.55 1.35
CA GLN A 222 -5.23 0.47 2.81
C GLN A 222 -5.18 1.88 3.42
N GLY A 223 -4.56 2.82 2.70
CA GLY A 223 -4.45 4.22 3.04
C GLY A 223 -3.02 4.72 3.18
N ALA A 224 -2.01 3.94 2.76
CA ALA A 224 -0.61 4.34 2.88
C ALA A 224 -0.38 5.75 2.29
N GLY A 225 0.40 6.57 3.01
CA GLY A 225 0.64 7.99 2.72
C GLY A 225 -0.48 8.94 3.16
N ALA A 226 -1.66 8.43 3.57
CA ALA A 226 -2.67 9.23 4.26
C ALA A 226 -2.41 9.28 5.77
N ILE A 227 -2.63 10.46 6.36
CA ILE A 227 -2.29 10.79 7.73
C ILE A 227 -3.49 11.51 8.38
N PRO A 228 -4.33 10.81 9.19
CA PRO A 228 -4.20 9.41 9.57
C PRO A 228 -4.72 8.47 8.47
N ILE A 229 -4.21 7.24 8.48
CA ILE A 229 -4.39 6.23 7.42
C ILE A 229 -5.85 5.84 7.15
N ASN A 230 -6.70 5.87 8.18
CA ASN A 230 -8.09 5.41 8.12
C ASN A 230 -9.03 6.46 7.50
N THR A 231 -8.88 7.74 7.82
CA THR A 231 -9.84 8.79 7.41
C THR A 231 -9.31 9.75 6.35
N GLU A 232 -7.99 9.87 6.16
CA GLU A 232 -7.46 10.75 5.11
C GLU A 232 -7.20 10.01 3.78
N CYS A 233 -7.46 8.70 3.75
CA CYS A 233 -7.32 7.88 2.54
C CYS A 233 -8.42 8.16 1.50
N TYR A 234 -8.13 7.91 0.22
CA TYR A 234 -9.06 8.16 -0.88
C TYR A 234 -10.35 7.35 -0.73
N ALA A 235 -10.26 6.13 -0.19
CA ALA A 235 -11.41 5.24 -0.02
C ALA A 235 -12.44 5.89 0.92
N TYR A 236 -11.98 6.38 2.08
CA TYR A 236 -12.83 7.08 3.04
C TYR A 236 -13.38 8.40 2.47
N LYS A 237 -12.51 9.21 1.85
CA LYS A 237 -12.92 10.50 1.26
C LYS A 237 -13.94 10.34 0.14
N ALA A 238 -13.77 9.32 -0.70
CA ALA A 238 -14.73 9.00 -1.77
C ALA A 238 -16.05 8.50 -1.20
N TYR A 239 -16.02 7.62 -0.20
CA TYR A 239 -17.21 7.17 0.53
C TYR A 239 -17.97 8.35 1.15
N GLN A 240 -17.29 9.20 1.92
CA GLN A 240 -17.91 10.37 2.55
C GLN A 240 -18.49 11.33 1.51
N SER A 241 -17.77 11.57 0.42
CA SER A 241 -18.23 12.45 -0.66
C SER A 241 -19.47 11.87 -1.36
N PHE A 242 -19.51 10.56 -1.59
CA PHE A 242 -20.69 9.87 -2.12
C PHE A 242 -21.87 9.96 -1.16
N ALA A 243 -21.66 9.65 0.12
CA ALA A 243 -22.69 9.72 1.16
C ALA A 243 -23.28 11.12 1.28
N LYS A 244 -22.44 12.15 1.24
CA LYS A 244 -22.86 13.56 1.24
C LYS A 244 -23.62 13.96 -0.02
N ALA A 245 -23.23 13.45 -1.19
CA ALA A 245 -23.82 13.82 -2.46
C ALA A 245 -25.15 13.10 -2.76
N TYR A 246 -25.29 11.85 -2.30
CA TYR A 246 -26.38 10.97 -2.74
C TYR A 246 -27.12 10.28 -1.59
N GLY A 247 -26.57 10.20 -0.38
CA GLY A 247 -27.23 9.60 0.78
C GLY A 247 -28.22 10.53 1.48
N THR A 248 -28.91 10.01 2.49
CA THR A 248 -29.89 10.72 3.33
C THR A 248 -29.46 10.79 4.80
N GLY A 249 -28.19 10.56 5.10
CA GLY A 249 -27.64 10.47 6.46
C GLY A 249 -26.79 9.23 6.62
N GLU A 250 -27.27 8.25 7.38
CA GLU A 250 -26.52 7.05 7.79
C GLU A 250 -26.75 5.83 6.89
N ASN A 251 -27.41 5.99 5.74
CA ASN A 251 -27.77 4.87 4.87
C ASN A 251 -26.66 4.45 3.90
N VAL A 252 -25.49 5.10 3.92
CA VAL A 252 -24.34 4.67 3.12
C VAL A 252 -23.30 4.05 4.06
N HIS A 253 -22.81 2.88 3.71
CA HIS A 253 -21.88 2.08 4.50
C HIS A 253 -20.55 1.91 3.77
N PHE A 254 -19.48 1.79 4.54
CA PHE A 254 -18.11 1.78 4.08
C PHE A 254 -17.44 0.44 4.35
N VAL A 255 -16.74 -0.10 3.34
CA VAL A 255 -15.84 -1.25 3.49
C VAL A 255 -14.50 -0.94 2.84
N LYS A 256 -13.42 -0.91 3.62
CA LYS A 256 -12.05 -0.75 3.14
C LYS A 256 -11.25 -2.02 3.37
N ALA A 257 -10.95 -2.70 2.28
CA ALA A 257 -10.25 -3.98 2.22
C ALA A 257 -8.93 -3.85 1.45
N GLY A 258 -8.08 -2.91 1.84
CA GLY A 258 -6.72 -2.76 1.28
C GLY A 258 -5.69 -3.58 2.05
N VAL A 259 -4.80 -4.27 1.35
CA VAL A 259 -3.68 -5.01 1.99
C VAL A 259 -2.37 -4.64 1.30
N GLY A 260 -1.47 -4.00 2.05
CA GLY A 260 -0.22 -3.44 1.53
C GLY A 260 0.68 -4.44 0.81
N GLY A 261 1.20 -4.04 -0.35
CA GLY A 261 2.15 -4.85 -1.13
C GLY A 261 1.55 -6.07 -1.80
N THR A 262 0.22 -6.21 -1.92
CA THR A 262 -0.41 -7.44 -2.44
C THR A 262 -1.03 -7.24 -3.82
N PRO A 263 -0.86 -8.20 -4.75
CA PRO A 263 -1.52 -8.17 -6.05
C PRO A 263 -2.97 -8.69 -5.97
N SER A 264 -3.70 -8.56 -7.07
CA SER A 264 -5.06 -9.10 -7.24
C SER A 264 -5.13 -10.63 -7.05
N GLU A 265 -4.01 -11.33 -7.20
CA GLU A 265 -3.87 -12.75 -6.88
C GLU A 265 -4.16 -13.07 -5.41
N LEU A 266 -3.71 -12.24 -4.46
CA LEU A 266 -4.16 -12.37 -3.07
C LEU A 266 -5.56 -11.78 -2.89
N GLY A 267 -5.86 -10.68 -3.59
CA GLY A 267 -7.15 -9.99 -3.54
C GLY A 267 -8.36 -10.92 -3.79
N MET A 268 -8.27 -11.79 -4.79
CA MET A 268 -9.34 -12.77 -5.09
C MET A 268 -9.52 -13.84 -4.01
N LEU A 269 -8.46 -14.16 -3.24
CA LEU A 269 -8.50 -15.18 -2.19
C LEU A 269 -9.11 -14.64 -0.90
N ARG A 270 -9.00 -13.34 -0.66
CA ARG A 270 -9.52 -12.67 0.54
C ARG A 270 -10.83 -11.91 0.30
N PHE A 271 -11.36 -11.91 -0.92
CA PHE A 271 -12.56 -11.14 -1.28
C PHE A 271 -13.77 -11.48 -0.39
N GLU A 272 -14.08 -12.76 -0.19
CA GLU A 272 -15.17 -13.20 0.69
C GLU A 272 -14.98 -12.72 2.13
N ARG A 273 -13.77 -12.88 2.68
CA ARG A 273 -13.46 -12.52 4.07
C ARG A 273 -13.47 -11.01 4.26
N ASP A 274 -12.86 -10.26 3.35
CA ASP A 274 -12.55 -8.85 3.56
C ASP A 274 -13.59 -7.89 3.00
N VAL A 275 -14.30 -8.28 1.93
CA VAL A 275 -15.32 -7.44 1.34
C VAL A 275 -16.70 -7.91 1.74
N LEU A 276 -16.98 -9.21 1.59
CA LEU A 276 -18.30 -9.76 1.93
C LEU A 276 -18.46 -10.09 3.41
N ARG A 277 -17.37 -10.02 4.20
CA ARG A 277 -17.35 -10.40 5.62
C ARG A 277 -18.00 -11.78 5.84
N ASP A 278 -17.52 -12.77 5.09
CA ASP A 278 -18.03 -14.14 5.04
C ASP A 278 -19.54 -14.22 4.70
N GLY A 279 -20.03 -13.30 3.86
CA GLY A 279 -21.42 -13.25 3.38
C GLY A 279 -22.38 -12.42 4.23
N THR A 280 -21.87 -11.68 5.23
CA THR A 280 -22.68 -10.77 6.05
C THR A 280 -22.84 -9.38 5.43
N ILE A 281 -22.02 -9.05 4.43
CA ILE A 281 -22.07 -7.80 3.68
C ILE A 281 -22.29 -8.09 2.18
N GLU A 282 -23.22 -7.35 1.58
CA GLU A 282 -23.43 -7.29 0.13
C GLU A 282 -23.11 -5.87 -0.36
N PRO A 283 -21.98 -5.65 -1.06
CA PRO A 283 -21.63 -4.33 -1.59
C PRO A 283 -22.53 -3.96 -2.77
N ASP A 284 -22.98 -2.71 -2.88
CA ASP A 284 -23.68 -2.18 -4.04
C ASP A 284 -22.71 -1.58 -5.08
N ILE A 285 -21.55 -1.13 -4.61
CA ILE A 285 -20.46 -0.59 -5.43
C ILE A 285 -19.15 -1.20 -4.94
N VAL A 286 -18.31 -1.68 -5.87
CA VAL A 286 -16.96 -2.16 -5.57
C VAL A 286 -15.94 -1.41 -6.44
N ILE A 287 -14.97 -0.76 -5.79
CA ILE A 287 -13.82 -0.13 -6.42
C ILE A 287 -12.66 -1.12 -6.37
N VAL A 288 -12.10 -1.45 -7.54
CA VAL A 288 -10.98 -2.40 -7.69
C VAL A 288 -9.72 -1.65 -8.11
N GLU A 289 -8.69 -1.67 -7.25
CA GLU A 289 -7.45 -0.90 -7.42
C GLU A 289 -6.22 -1.79 -7.20
N PHE A 290 -5.61 -2.25 -8.30
CA PHE A 290 -4.39 -3.09 -8.26
C PHE A 290 -3.35 -2.70 -9.32
N ALA A 291 -3.53 -1.54 -9.97
CA ALA A 291 -2.78 -1.17 -11.17
C ALA A 291 -1.28 -1.02 -10.93
N VAL A 292 -0.89 -0.75 -9.69
CA VAL A 292 0.51 -0.59 -9.30
C VAL A 292 1.07 -1.80 -8.53
N ASN A 293 0.23 -2.79 -8.21
CA ASN A 293 0.63 -3.99 -7.47
C ASN A 293 0.69 -5.26 -8.34
N ASP A 294 -0.11 -5.32 -9.42
CA ASP A 294 -0.25 -6.52 -10.27
C ASP A 294 0.97 -6.88 -11.12
N GLU A 295 2.10 -6.21 -10.94
CA GLU A 295 3.37 -6.74 -11.47
C GLU A 295 3.81 -7.98 -10.68
N GLY A 296 3.35 -8.12 -9.43
CA GLY A 296 3.52 -9.32 -8.63
C GLY A 296 2.53 -10.45 -8.92
N ASP A 297 1.50 -10.24 -9.75
CA ASP A 297 0.58 -11.32 -10.19
C ASP A 297 1.29 -12.19 -11.24
N GLU A 298 1.58 -13.45 -10.88
CA GLU A 298 2.28 -14.39 -11.77
C GLU A 298 1.48 -14.71 -13.05
N THR A 299 0.16 -14.50 -13.02
CA THR A 299 -0.74 -14.77 -14.13
C THR A 299 -0.90 -13.59 -15.10
N LYS A 300 -0.33 -12.43 -14.76
CA LYS A 300 -0.36 -11.20 -15.58
C LYS A 300 -1.78 -10.74 -15.94
N GLY A 301 -2.72 -10.82 -14.99
CA GLY A 301 -4.07 -10.28 -15.08
C GLY A 301 -5.20 -11.31 -15.15
N ASN A 302 -4.90 -12.61 -15.15
CA ASN A 302 -5.95 -13.64 -15.05
C ASN A 302 -6.60 -13.61 -13.66
N CYS A 303 -5.80 -13.41 -12.60
CA CYS A 303 -6.29 -13.20 -11.24
C CYS A 303 -7.15 -11.92 -11.14
N TYR A 304 -6.68 -10.81 -11.72
CA TYR A 304 -7.42 -9.55 -11.78
C TYR A 304 -8.79 -9.71 -12.45
N GLU A 305 -8.84 -10.29 -13.65
CA GLU A 305 -10.10 -10.54 -14.34
C GLU A 305 -10.99 -11.54 -13.59
N SER A 306 -10.40 -12.58 -12.99
CA SER A 306 -11.12 -13.53 -12.15
C SER A 306 -11.82 -12.82 -10.97
N LEU A 307 -11.13 -11.92 -10.27
CA LEU A 307 -11.71 -11.08 -9.21
C LEU A 307 -12.85 -10.20 -9.74
N VAL A 308 -12.63 -9.47 -10.84
CA VAL A 308 -13.67 -8.60 -11.43
C VAL A 308 -14.92 -9.40 -11.79
N ARG A 309 -14.75 -10.54 -12.46
CA ARG A 309 -15.87 -11.41 -12.84
C ARG A 309 -16.60 -12.00 -11.63
N LYS A 310 -15.86 -12.38 -10.59
CA LYS A 310 -16.41 -12.86 -9.31
C LYS A 310 -17.31 -11.80 -8.67
N ILE A 311 -16.88 -10.54 -8.66
CA ILE A 311 -17.70 -9.41 -8.17
C ILE A 311 -18.94 -9.19 -9.04
N LEU A 312 -18.79 -9.17 -10.37
CA LEU A 312 -19.90 -8.94 -11.31
C LEU A 312 -21.00 -10.01 -11.22
N LYS A 313 -20.64 -11.23 -10.81
CA LYS A 313 -21.52 -12.39 -10.60
C LYS A 313 -22.24 -12.39 -9.25
N LEU A 314 -21.96 -11.46 -8.34
CA LEU A 314 -22.67 -11.39 -7.07
C LEU A 314 -24.19 -11.25 -7.29
N PRO A 315 -25.02 -11.89 -6.44
CA PRO A 315 -26.48 -11.96 -6.65
C PRO A 315 -27.17 -10.59 -6.71
N ASN A 316 -26.64 -9.60 -5.98
CA ASN A 316 -27.17 -8.25 -5.92
C ASN A 316 -26.70 -7.34 -7.09
N HIS A 317 -25.84 -7.85 -7.97
CA HIS A 317 -25.33 -7.17 -9.17
C HIS A 317 -24.72 -5.78 -8.88
N PRO A 318 -23.60 -5.72 -8.12
CA PRO A 318 -22.95 -4.45 -7.79
C PRO A 318 -22.38 -3.75 -9.02
N ALA A 319 -22.28 -2.43 -8.92
CA ALA A 319 -21.42 -1.64 -9.80
C ALA A 319 -19.96 -1.99 -9.53
N VAL A 320 -19.17 -2.15 -10.59
CA VAL A 320 -17.71 -2.35 -10.49
C VAL A 320 -17.01 -1.19 -11.20
N ILE A 321 -16.12 -0.51 -10.49
CA ILE A 321 -15.35 0.62 -11.00
C ILE A 321 -13.87 0.25 -10.91
N LEU A 322 -13.15 0.28 -12.04
CA LEU A 322 -11.72 0.02 -12.05
C LEU A 322 -10.98 1.33 -11.83
N LEU A 323 -10.16 1.38 -10.78
CA LEU A 323 -9.32 2.52 -10.45
C LEU A 323 -7.85 2.18 -10.77
N PHE A 324 -7.20 3.03 -11.55
CA PHE A 324 -5.79 2.87 -11.91
C PHE A 324 -4.94 3.94 -11.21
N SER A 325 -4.35 3.58 -10.07
CA SER A 325 -3.36 4.39 -9.35
C SER A 325 -2.06 4.56 -10.15
N VAL A 326 -1.13 5.39 -9.65
CA VAL A 326 0.13 5.72 -10.32
C VAL A 326 1.25 5.93 -9.30
N PHE A 327 2.46 5.44 -9.59
CA PHE A 327 3.66 5.72 -8.81
C PHE A 327 4.37 7.00 -9.26
N ALA A 328 5.27 7.54 -8.42
CA ALA A 328 5.94 8.81 -8.68
C ALA A 328 6.85 8.80 -9.90
N ASN A 329 7.22 7.63 -10.41
CA ASN A 329 7.93 7.45 -11.68
C ASN A 329 6.99 7.40 -12.91
N ASP A 330 5.72 7.80 -12.76
CA ASP A 330 4.70 7.84 -13.81
C ASP A 330 4.39 6.45 -14.41
N TRP A 331 4.38 5.42 -13.55
CA TRP A 331 4.18 4.02 -13.94
C TRP A 331 2.93 3.41 -13.29
N ASN A 332 2.21 2.60 -14.07
CA ASN A 332 1.17 1.67 -13.64
C ASN A 332 0.92 0.58 -14.72
N LEU A 333 -0.05 -0.30 -14.48
CA LEU A 333 -0.48 -1.37 -15.39
C LEU A 333 -1.82 -1.11 -16.08
N GLN A 334 -2.27 0.15 -16.21
CA GLN A 334 -3.59 0.44 -16.79
C GLN A 334 -3.74 -0.10 -18.23
N ASP A 335 -2.66 -0.09 -19.03
CA ASP A 335 -2.70 -0.62 -20.39
C ASP A 335 -2.92 -2.14 -20.41
N ARG A 336 -2.31 -2.87 -19.45
CA ARG A 336 -2.48 -4.32 -19.28
C ARG A 336 -3.90 -4.64 -18.80
N LEU A 337 -4.41 -3.90 -17.83
CA LEU A 337 -5.64 -4.26 -17.10
C LEU A 337 -6.91 -3.65 -17.71
N SER A 338 -6.84 -2.53 -18.45
CA SER A 338 -8.01 -1.86 -19.04
C SER A 338 -8.77 -2.69 -20.06
N VAL A 339 -8.16 -3.75 -20.62
CA VAL A 339 -8.85 -4.69 -21.50
C VAL A 339 -9.99 -5.42 -20.77
N VAL A 340 -9.88 -5.61 -19.46
CA VAL A 340 -10.94 -6.18 -18.62
C VAL A 340 -12.12 -5.21 -18.55
N GLY A 341 -11.87 -3.93 -18.28
CA GLY A 341 -12.92 -2.90 -18.28
C GLY A 341 -13.61 -2.77 -19.64
N LYS A 342 -12.85 -2.83 -20.75
CA LYS A 342 -13.41 -2.84 -22.11
C LYS A 342 -14.26 -4.08 -22.38
N CYS A 343 -13.86 -5.26 -21.87
CA CYS A 343 -14.56 -6.52 -22.09
C CYS A 343 -15.94 -6.57 -21.43
N TYR A 344 -16.08 -5.95 -20.25
CA TYR A 344 -17.31 -5.97 -19.47
C TYR A 344 -18.03 -4.60 -19.46
N ASP A 345 -17.62 -3.68 -20.34
CA ASP A 345 -18.16 -2.32 -20.44
C ASP A 345 -18.18 -1.59 -19.09
N LEU A 346 -17.07 -1.63 -18.35
CA LEU A 346 -16.98 -1.08 -17.00
C LEU A 346 -16.48 0.36 -16.99
N PRO A 347 -16.93 1.16 -16.00
CA PRO A 347 -16.28 2.41 -15.62
C PRO A 347 -14.79 2.21 -15.31
N MET A 348 -13.95 3.09 -15.85
CA MET A 348 -12.51 3.12 -15.63
C MET A 348 -12.06 4.53 -15.30
N VAL A 349 -11.39 4.68 -14.16
CA VAL A 349 -10.83 5.94 -13.67
C VAL A 349 -9.31 5.80 -13.59
N SER A 350 -8.55 6.65 -14.30
CA SER A 350 -7.09 6.69 -14.28
C SER A 350 -6.60 7.91 -13.51
N ILE A 351 -5.87 7.67 -12.43
CA ILE A 351 -5.19 8.74 -11.70
C ILE A 351 -4.00 9.24 -12.51
N MET A 352 -3.29 8.34 -13.22
CA MET A 352 -2.18 8.69 -14.09
C MET A 352 -2.57 9.73 -15.14
N ASP A 353 -3.70 9.54 -15.83
CA ASP A 353 -4.16 10.45 -16.88
C ASP A 353 -4.51 11.84 -16.34
N ALA A 354 -4.96 11.93 -15.09
CA ALA A 354 -5.22 13.18 -14.40
C ALA A 354 -3.93 13.92 -14.01
N VAL A 355 -3.02 13.26 -13.28
CA VAL A 355 -1.95 13.96 -12.54
C VAL A 355 -0.62 14.01 -13.27
N THR A 356 -0.22 12.97 -14.01
CA THR A 356 1.10 12.92 -14.67
C THR A 356 1.36 14.07 -15.66
N PRO A 357 0.37 14.59 -16.41
CA PRO A 357 0.58 15.78 -17.23
C PRO A 357 1.04 17.01 -16.43
N GLN A 358 0.62 17.16 -15.17
CA GLN A 358 1.00 18.28 -14.31
C GLN A 358 2.50 18.23 -13.95
N PHE A 359 3.03 17.04 -13.73
CA PHE A 359 4.41 16.84 -13.29
C PHE A 359 5.45 17.18 -14.36
N LYS A 360 5.02 17.27 -15.62
CA LYS A 360 5.88 17.67 -16.75
C LYS A 360 5.86 19.18 -16.98
N GLN A 361 4.95 19.91 -16.34
CA GLN A 361 4.82 21.36 -16.47
C GLN A 361 5.72 22.10 -15.47
N LYS A 362 6.25 23.25 -15.86
CA LYS A 362 6.97 24.13 -14.93
C LYS A 362 5.97 24.99 -14.14
N GLN A 363 6.44 25.51 -13.01
CA GLN A 363 5.70 26.52 -12.27
C GLN A 363 5.43 27.74 -13.17
N GLY A 364 4.20 28.26 -13.13
CA GLY A 364 3.77 29.39 -13.97
C GLY A 364 3.27 29.00 -15.38
N GLU A 365 3.43 27.75 -15.82
CA GLU A 365 2.92 27.25 -17.11
C GLU A 365 1.50 26.66 -17.00
N GLY A 366 0.76 27.03 -15.94
CA GLY A 366 -0.58 26.49 -15.65
C GLY A 366 -0.59 25.18 -14.85
N ARG A 367 0.56 24.79 -14.26
CA ARG A 367 0.66 23.65 -13.34
C ARG A 367 -0.25 23.84 -12.13
N VAL A 368 -1.11 22.86 -11.88
CA VAL A 368 -2.02 22.82 -10.72
C VAL A 368 -1.35 22.21 -9.50
N LEU A 369 -0.50 21.19 -9.72
CA LEU A 369 0.00 20.30 -8.68
C LEU A 369 1.44 19.87 -8.96
N SER A 370 2.30 19.81 -7.93
CA SER A 370 3.65 19.24 -8.03
C SER A 370 3.70 17.76 -7.62
N LYS A 371 4.80 17.06 -7.97
CA LYS A 371 5.04 15.70 -7.46
C LYS A 371 5.16 15.68 -5.94
N ASN A 372 5.85 16.66 -5.34
CA ASN A 372 5.95 16.77 -3.88
C ASN A 372 4.58 16.93 -3.23
N GLN A 373 3.67 17.70 -3.82
CA GLN A 373 2.32 17.84 -3.26
C GLN A 373 1.52 16.53 -3.38
N PHE A 374 1.54 15.86 -4.54
CA PHE A 374 0.73 14.64 -4.74
C PHE A 374 1.24 13.42 -3.97
N PHE A 375 2.57 13.22 -3.93
CA PHE A 375 3.18 12.00 -3.40
C PHE A 375 3.72 12.22 -1.99
N TYR A 376 3.41 11.31 -1.08
CA TYR A 376 4.03 11.21 0.23
C TYR A 376 5.44 10.60 0.13
N ASP A 377 5.55 9.51 -0.62
CA ASP A 377 6.80 8.83 -0.98
C ASP A 377 6.75 8.39 -2.47
N ILE A 378 7.69 7.58 -2.96
CA ILE A 378 7.68 7.13 -4.37
C ILE A 378 6.43 6.34 -4.78
N PHE A 379 5.78 5.66 -3.83
CA PHE A 379 4.66 4.77 -4.09
C PHE A 379 3.32 5.43 -3.75
N HIS A 380 3.28 6.19 -2.66
CA HIS A 380 2.03 6.51 -1.97
C HIS A 380 1.64 7.99 -2.13
N PRO A 381 0.35 8.28 -2.40
CA PRO A 381 -0.16 9.64 -2.37
C PRO A 381 -0.15 10.24 -0.96
N SER A 382 0.01 11.55 -0.86
CA SER A 382 -0.20 12.34 0.37
C SER A 382 -1.70 12.53 0.65
N ASN A 383 -2.06 13.22 1.75
CA ASN A 383 -3.45 13.58 2.05
C ASN A 383 -4.14 14.31 0.89
N ILE A 384 -3.44 15.23 0.21
CA ILE A 384 -3.98 15.92 -0.95
C ILE A 384 -4.02 15.02 -2.19
N GLY A 385 -3.06 14.11 -2.35
CA GLY A 385 -3.11 13.07 -3.38
C GLY A 385 -4.33 12.16 -3.23
N HIS A 386 -4.63 11.72 -2.00
CA HIS A 386 -5.82 10.95 -1.67
C HIS A 386 -7.12 11.73 -1.90
N THR A 387 -7.15 13.05 -1.61
CA THR A 387 -8.28 13.93 -1.99
C THR A 387 -8.50 13.94 -3.50
N ILE A 388 -7.44 14.11 -4.29
CA ILE A 388 -7.51 14.13 -5.76
C ILE A 388 -8.03 12.79 -6.31
N MET A 389 -7.57 11.67 -5.74
CA MET A 389 -8.08 10.35 -6.11
C MET A 389 -9.59 10.21 -5.83
N ALA A 390 -10.06 10.69 -4.67
CA ALA A 390 -11.48 10.71 -4.34
C ALA A 390 -12.27 11.61 -5.29
N ASP A 391 -11.74 12.78 -5.65
CA ASP A 391 -12.38 13.70 -6.61
C ASP A 391 -12.49 13.08 -8.02
N CYS A 392 -11.50 12.31 -8.46
CA CYS A 392 -11.54 11.56 -9.71
C CYS A 392 -12.68 10.53 -9.72
N LEU A 393 -12.88 9.79 -8.62
CA LEU A 393 -14.03 8.88 -8.46
C LEU A 393 -15.35 9.64 -8.43
N MET A 394 -15.42 10.76 -7.71
CA MET A 394 -16.62 11.59 -7.65
C MET A 394 -16.97 12.24 -8.98
N HIS A 395 -15.98 12.55 -9.82
CA HIS A 395 -16.21 13.00 -11.18
C HIS A 395 -16.91 11.92 -12.01
N PHE A 396 -16.49 10.66 -11.92
CA PHE A 396 -17.21 9.55 -12.55
C PHE A 396 -18.70 9.49 -12.10
N PHE A 397 -18.97 9.54 -10.80
CA PHE A 397 -20.35 9.48 -10.32
C PHE A 397 -21.19 10.68 -10.78
N LYS A 398 -20.61 11.88 -10.84
CA LYS A 398 -21.26 13.07 -11.41
C LYS A 398 -21.61 12.85 -12.89
N GLU A 399 -20.69 12.31 -13.68
CA GLU A 399 -20.91 12.00 -15.10
C GLU A 399 -21.99 10.93 -15.31
N ALA A 400 -22.06 9.92 -14.45
CA ALA A 400 -23.12 8.91 -14.47
C ALA A 400 -24.52 9.53 -14.24
N VAL A 401 -24.62 10.53 -13.34
CA VAL A 401 -25.88 11.25 -13.08
C VAL A 401 -26.23 12.24 -14.19
N MET A 402 -25.25 12.99 -14.68
CA MET A 402 -25.46 14.04 -15.69
C MET A 402 -25.79 13.47 -17.06
N HIS A 403 -25.31 12.26 -17.35
CA HIS A 403 -25.50 11.57 -18.62
C HIS A 403 -26.01 10.15 -18.39
N PRO A 404 -27.23 9.94 -17.86
CA PRO A 404 -27.73 8.61 -17.53
C PRO A 404 -27.65 7.67 -18.73
N GLU A 405 -27.23 6.43 -18.49
CA GLU A 405 -27.14 5.40 -19.51
C GLU A 405 -28.55 5.04 -20.00
N GLU A 406 -28.72 4.96 -21.31
CA GLU A 406 -30.00 4.54 -21.91
C GLU A 406 -29.98 3.05 -22.26
N LYS A 407 -28.79 2.48 -22.44
CA LYS A 407 -28.60 1.06 -22.72
C LYS A 407 -28.95 0.23 -21.49
N GLU A 408 -29.43 -0.98 -21.74
CA GLU A 408 -29.63 -2.00 -20.71
C GLU A 408 -28.28 -2.50 -20.16
N ASP A 409 -28.31 -3.03 -18.93
CA ASP A 409 -27.16 -3.73 -18.36
C ASP A 409 -26.96 -5.08 -19.08
N LYS A 410 -25.85 -5.19 -19.82
CA LYS A 410 -25.48 -6.40 -20.59
C LYS A 410 -24.45 -7.28 -19.87
N THR A 411 -24.16 -7.02 -18.60
CA THR A 411 -23.09 -7.72 -17.87
C THR A 411 -23.23 -9.24 -17.94
N VAL A 412 -24.44 -9.80 -17.84
CA VAL A 412 -24.66 -11.26 -17.93
C VAL A 412 -24.22 -11.80 -19.29
N GLU A 413 -24.61 -11.13 -20.38
CA GLU A 413 -24.26 -11.49 -21.75
C GLU A 413 -22.76 -11.36 -21.99
N LEU A 414 -22.12 -10.31 -21.44
CA LEU A 414 -20.68 -10.09 -21.52
C LEU A 414 -19.91 -11.15 -20.71
N LEU A 415 -20.43 -11.62 -19.58
CA LEU A 415 -19.82 -12.69 -18.77
C LEU A 415 -19.84 -14.06 -19.47
N GLU A 416 -20.76 -14.31 -20.39
CA GLU A 416 -20.81 -15.51 -21.24
C GLU A 416 -19.74 -15.52 -22.33
N GLN A 417 -19.22 -14.34 -22.70
CA GLN A 417 -18.16 -14.23 -23.69
C GLN A 417 -16.82 -14.75 -23.15
N LYS A 418 -15.85 -14.89 -24.06
CA LYS A 418 -14.49 -15.24 -23.70
C LYS A 418 -13.90 -14.12 -22.84
N ALA A 419 -13.29 -14.51 -21.72
CA ALA A 419 -12.48 -13.62 -20.89
C ALA A 419 -11.37 -12.93 -21.72
N ALA A 420 -11.06 -11.68 -21.39
CA ALA A 420 -10.08 -10.87 -22.10
C ALA A 420 -8.64 -11.38 -21.90
N ILE A 421 -8.32 -11.74 -20.67
CA ILE A 421 -7.04 -12.28 -20.21
C ILE A 421 -7.24 -13.73 -19.74
N GLY A 422 -8.09 -13.94 -18.74
CA GLY A 422 -8.36 -15.26 -18.14
C GLY A 422 -9.42 -15.23 -17.04
N LYS A 423 -9.98 -16.40 -16.73
CA LYS A 423 -10.97 -16.57 -15.65
C LYS A 423 -10.74 -17.84 -14.82
N THR A 424 -9.49 -18.28 -14.74
CA THR A 424 -9.13 -19.57 -14.12
C THR A 424 -9.56 -19.62 -12.65
N PHE A 425 -9.53 -18.48 -11.97
CA PHE A 425 -9.74 -18.35 -10.54
C PHE A 425 -11.06 -17.67 -10.17
N GLU A 426 -11.99 -17.52 -11.12
CA GLU A 426 -13.28 -16.84 -10.90
C GLU A 426 -14.08 -17.45 -9.73
N GLU A 427 -13.94 -18.76 -9.52
CA GLU A 427 -14.61 -19.52 -8.45
C GLU A 427 -13.66 -19.93 -7.32
N VAL A 428 -12.48 -19.29 -7.23
CA VAL A 428 -11.51 -19.62 -6.18
C VAL A 428 -12.09 -19.39 -4.79
N LYS A 429 -11.74 -20.28 -3.87
CA LYS A 429 -12.15 -20.23 -2.46
C LYS A 429 -10.93 -20.38 -1.57
N LEU A 430 -10.95 -19.69 -0.42
CA LEU A 430 -9.94 -19.84 0.61
C LEU A 430 -10.14 -21.15 1.39
N LEU A 431 -9.04 -21.88 1.56
CA LEU A 431 -8.91 -23.00 2.46
C LEU A 431 -7.84 -22.67 3.50
N ASP A 432 -8.20 -22.79 4.77
CA ASP A 432 -7.31 -22.51 5.90
C ASP A 432 -7.64 -23.42 7.10
N ARG A 433 -6.99 -23.19 8.24
CA ARG A 433 -7.19 -24.01 9.44
C ARG A 433 -8.63 -23.94 9.99
N LYS A 434 -9.41 -22.91 9.64
CA LYS A 434 -10.81 -22.74 10.08
C LYS A 434 -11.76 -23.66 9.31
N ASN A 435 -11.49 -23.94 8.03
CA ASN A 435 -12.48 -24.62 7.17
C ASN A 435 -11.98 -25.90 6.45
N TYR A 436 -10.69 -26.28 6.57
CA TYR A 436 -10.11 -27.37 5.77
C TYR A 436 -10.86 -28.72 5.88
N ASN A 437 -11.42 -29.05 7.05
CA ASN A 437 -12.05 -30.35 7.33
C ASN A 437 -13.23 -30.68 6.41
N GLU A 438 -13.87 -29.68 5.82
CA GLU A 438 -15.00 -29.86 4.91
C GLU A 438 -14.58 -30.06 3.45
N ILE A 439 -13.30 -29.77 3.14
CA ILE A 439 -12.81 -29.58 1.77
C ILE A 439 -11.68 -30.56 1.43
N ALA A 440 -10.79 -30.82 2.40
CA ALA A 440 -9.56 -31.59 2.20
C ALA A 440 -9.25 -32.49 3.40
N LYS A 441 -8.47 -33.54 3.17
CA LYS A 441 -7.88 -34.35 4.24
C LYS A 441 -6.47 -33.84 4.51
N VAL A 442 -6.23 -33.31 5.70
CA VAL A 442 -4.94 -32.71 6.07
C VAL A 442 -4.26 -33.53 7.16
N SER A 443 -2.96 -33.75 7.01
CA SER A 443 -2.04 -34.20 8.04
C SER A 443 -1.01 -33.11 8.27
N CYS A 444 -1.10 -32.40 9.41
CA CYS A 444 -0.27 -31.24 9.68
C CYS A 444 1.22 -31.58 9.86
N GLY A 445 1.53 -32.80 10.34
CA GLY A 445 2.90 -33.16 10.68
C GLY A 445 3.52 -32.19 11.67
N CYS A 446 4.71 -31.68 11.38
CA CYS A 446 5.35 -30.67 12.23
C CYS A 446 4.74 -29.26 12.10
N PHE A 447 3.78 -29.02 11.19
CA PHE A 447 3.10 -27.74 10.99
C PHE A 447 1.87 -27.58 11.91
N GLU A 448 2.04 -27.83 13.21
CA GLU A 448 0.94 -27.82 14.19
C GLU A 448 0.74 -26.48 14.88
N GLU A 449 1.76 -25.63 14.92
CA GLU A 449 1.71 -24.36 15.65
C GLU A 449 0.89 -23.31 14.88
N THR A 450 0.55 -22.21 15.54
CA THR A 450 -0.08 -21.02 14.92
C THR A 450 0.88 -19.86 15.00
N ASP A 451 1.16 -19.25 13.86
CA ASP A 451 1.90 -18.01 13.79
C ASP A 451 1.01 -16.82 14.16
N THR A 452 1.48 -15.98 15.08
CA THR A 452 0.78 -14.76 15.50
C THR A 452 1.46 -13.49 15.01
N GLU A 453 2.65 -13.59 14.43
CA GLU A 453 3.39 -12.48 13.84
C GLU A 453 3.03 -12.36 12.36
N LEU A 454 1.84 -11.81 12.11
CA LEU A 454 1.22 -11.74 10.79
C LEU A 454 1.27 -10.33 10.23
N GLN A 455 1.09 -10.23 8.92
CA GLN A 455 0.83 -8.93 8.29
C GLN A 455 -0.49 -8.41 8.87
N CYS A 456 -0.48 -7.21 9.43
CA CYS A 456 -1.66 -6.57 9.99
C CYS A 456 -2.01 -5.31 9.18
N VAL A 457 -3.30 -5.07 8.97
CA VAL A 457 -3.78 -3.92 8.19
C VAL A 457 -4.96 -3.23 8.83
N GLU A 458 -5.00 -1.90 8.74
CA GLU A 458 -6.13 -1.07 9.17
C GLU A 458 -7.27 -1.23 8.17
N MET A 459 -8.35 -1.88 8.59
CA MET A 459 -9.57 -2.05 7.80
C MET A 459 -10.63 -1.03 8.21
N ASP A 460 -11.47 -0.63 7.25
CA ASP A 460 -12.58 0.31 7.49
C ASP A 460 -12.09 1.61 8.18
N GLU A 461 -12.72 2.01 9.28
CA GLU A 461 -12.31 3.18 10.09
C GLU A 461 -11.40 2.80 11.27
N ASP A 462 -11.07 1.51 11.46
CA ASP A 462 -10.32 1.01 12.61
C ASP A 462 -8.80 1.17 12.41
N LEU A 463 -8.15 1.86 13.34
CA LEU A 463 -6.69 2.01 13.39
C LEU A 463 -5.99 0.78 13.98
N THR A 464 -6.75 -0.16 14.55
CA THR A 464 -6.22 -1.43 15.05
C THR A 464 -5.95 -2.34 13.87
N GLY A 465 -4.69 -2.77 13.72
CA GLY A 465 -4.30 -3.70 12.67
C GLY A 465 -5.06 -5.03 12.78
N THR A 466 -5.76 -5.40 11.70
CA THR A 466 -6.39 -6.71 11.54
C THR A 466 -5.36 -7.70 11.01
N PRO A 467 -5.10 -8.83 11.70
CA PRO A 467 -4.14 -9.83 11.24
C PRO A 467 -4.68 -10.58 10.01
N GLU A 468 -3.89 -10.59 8.96
CA GLU A 468 -4.20 -11.28 7.71
C GLU A 468 -3.87 -12.78 7.82
N PHE A 469 -4.86 -13.63 7.50
CA PHE A 469 -4.76 -15.10 7.55
C PHE A 469 -4.36 -15.69 8.92
N PRO A 470 -5.14 -15.42 9.99
CA PRO A 470 -4.84 -15.88 11.34
C PRO A 470 -5.03 -17.40 11.54
N TYR A 471 -5.70 -18.07 10.62
CA TYR A 471 -5.96 -19.51 10.66
C TYR A 471 -4.90 -20.27 9.86
N ASN A 472 -3.64 -20.07 10.21
CA ASN A 472 -2.47 -20.59 9.49
C ASN A 472 -1.93 -21.90 10.10
N TRP A 473 -0.94 -22.50 9.44
CA TRP A 473 -0.11 -23.59 9.98
C TRP A 473 1.37 -23.22 10.00
N MET A 474 1.97 -23.23 11.18
CA MET A 474 3.37 -22.90 11.40
C MET A 474 4.20 -24.13 11.74
N TYR A 475 5.34 -24.26 11.07
CA TYR A 475 6.43 -25.15 11.40
C TYR A 475 7.42 -24.43 12.31
N CYS A 476 7.73 -25.03 13.46
CA CYS A 476 8.66 -24.49 14.47
C CYS A 476 9.80 -25.49 14.76
N GLY A 477 10.54 -25.85 13.72
CA GLY A 477 11.57 -26.87 13.80
C GLY A 477 11.04 -28.30 13.84
N LYS A 478 11.95 -29.25 13.59
CA LYS A 478 11.64 -30.67 13.56
C LYS A 478 11.26 -31.22 14.93
N LYS A 479 10.10 -31.91 15.01
CA LYS A 479 9.68 -32.68 16.19
C LYS A 479 10.03 -34.17 16.02
N GLU A 480 10.68 -34.78 17.02
CA GLU A 480 11.00 -36.21 16.98
C GLU A 480 9.72 -37.07 16.95
N GLY A 481 9.72 -38.11 16.10
CA GLY A 481 8.59 -39.04 15.99
C GLY A 481 7.35 -38.51 15.26
N VAL A 482 7.37 -37.26 14.81
CA VAL A 482 6.31 -36.64 13.99
C VAL A 482 6.75 -36.60 12.53
N ILE A 483 5.81 -36.75 11.59
CA ILE A 483 6.15 -36.59 10.16
C ILE A 483 6.65 -35.16 9.90
N PRO A 484 7.76 -34.96 9.16
CA PRO A 484 8.44 -33.67 9.08
C PRO A 484 7.81 -32.70 8.07
N TYR A 485 6.63 -33.00 7.55
CA TYR A 485 5.99 -32.26 6.46
C TYR A 485 4.48 -32.11 6.69
N PHE A 486 3.90 -31.09 6.09
CA PHE A 486 2.45 -30.94 5.91
C PHE A 486 2.02 -31.72 4.67
N GLU A 487 0.91 -32.47 4.76
CA GLU A 487 0.34 -33.18 3.63
C GLU A 487 -1.18 -32.96 3.55
N MET A 488 -1.69 -32.70 2.35
CA MET A 488 -3.09 -32.45 2.08
C MET A 488 -3.56 -33.23 0.84
N GLN A 489 -4.68 -33.93 0.96
CA GLN A 489 -5.40 -34.50 -0.18
C GLN A 489 -6.62 -33.63 -0.50
N ILE A 490 -6.71 -33.13 -1.73
CA ILE A 490 -7.76 -32.23 -2.19
C ILE A 490 -8.16 -32.57 -3.63
N CYS A 491 -9.45 -32.45 -3.97
CA CYS A 491 -9.93 -32.52 -5.34
C CYS A 491 -10.14 -31.10 -5.89
N CYS A 492 -9.28 -30.68 -6.81
CA CYS A 492 -9.35 -29.34 -7.42
C CYS A 492 -8.67 -29.34 -8.79
N LYS A 493 -8.90 -28.29 -9.58
CA LYS A 493 -8.25 -28.03 -10.87
C LYS A 493 -7.21 -26.92 -10.82
N ALA A 494 -7.19 -26.13 -9.76
CA ALA A 494 -6.16 -25.13 -9.52
C ALA A 494 -5.93 -24.99 -8.02
N LEU A 495 -4.68 -24.75 -7.64
CA LEU A 495 -4.28 -24.57 -6.25
C LEU A 495 -3.20 -23.49 -6.13
N VAL A 496 -3.43 -22.57 -5.21
CA VAL A 496 -2.54 -21.48 -4.82
C VAL A 496 -2.12 -21.74 -3.38
N LEU A 497 -0.83 -21.69 -3.08
CA LEU A 497 -0.29 -21.67 -1.72
C LEU A 497 -0.18 -20.21 -1.27
N ILE A 498 -0.63 -19.91 -0.06
CA ILE A 498 -0.36 -18.64 0.61
C ILE A 498 0.63 -18.93 1.73
N PHE A 499 1.81 -18.33 1.70
CA PHE A 499 2.81 -18.46 2.76
C PHE A 499 3.26 -17.09 3.27
N LYS A 500 3.86 -17.08 4.45
CA LYS A 500 4.34 -15.86 5.10
C LYS A 500 5.77 -15.57 4.66
N ASP A 501 5.98 -14.39 4.08
CA ASP A 501 7.31 -13.81 3.93
C ASP A 501 7.76 -13.19 5.25
N ALA A 502 9.07 -13.19 5.52
CA ALA A 502 9.67 -12.52 6.66
C ALA A 502 11.14 -12.19 6.38
N GLY A 503 11.63 -11.08 6.95
CA GLY A 503 13.04 -10.70 6.88
C GLY A 503 13.94 -11.32 7.96
N ASP A 504 13.37 -12.14 8.85
CA ASP A 504 14.07 -12.70 10.01
C ASP A 504 14.92 -13.94 9.64
N LEU A 505 16.13 -14.06 10.17
CA LEU A 505 17.04 -15.16 9.84
C LEU A 505 16.58 -16.54 10.35
N SER A 506 15.60 -16.59 11.26
CA SER A 506 15.01 -17.81 11.81
C SER A 506 14.02 -18.47 10.86
N VAL A 507 13.59 -17.82 9.77
CA VAL A 507 12.71 -18.45 8.78
C VAL A 507 13.53 -19.15 7.68
N GLY A 508 13.02 -20.29 7.21
CA GLY A 508 13.65 -21.14 6.19
C GLY A 508 12.78 -21.28 4.96
N THR A 509 13.31 -21.90 3.92
CA THR A 509 12.53 -22.17 2.71
C THR A 509 11.80 -23.52 2.81
N ALA A 510 10.68 -23.66 2.10
CA ALA A 510 9.94 -24.92 2.02
C ALA A 510 9.68 -25.33 0.56
N ASP A 511 9.88 -26.61 0.27
CA ASP A 511 9.59 -27.23 -1.01
C ASP A 511 8.12 -27.69 -1.07
N ALA A 512 7.44 -27.28 -2.14
CA ALA A 512 6.08 -27.71 -2.44
C ALA A 512 6.09 -28.82 -3.48
N TYR A 513 5.36 -29.91 -3.21
CA TYR A 513 5.20 -31.07 -4.08
C TYR A 513 3.74 -31.29 -4.41
N VAL A 514 3.47 -31.64 -5.68
CA VAL A 514 2.16 -32.07 -6.17
C VAL A 514 2.32 -33.47 -6.74
N ASP A 515 1.58 -34.44 -6.21
CA ASP A 515 1.62 -35.85 -6.59
C ASP A 515 3.04 -36.45 -6.58
N GLY A 516 3.82 -36.07 -5.56
CA GLY A 516 5.20 -36.51 -5.36
C GLY A 516 6.25 -35.80 -6.22
N LYS A 517 5.86 -34.86 -7.09
CA LYS A 517 6.77 -34.05 -7.90
C LYS A 517 6.93 -32.66 -7.28
N LYS A 518 8.17 -32.23 -7.03
CA LYS A 518 8.46 -30.85 -6.62
C LYS A 518 8.02 -29.87 -7.71
N VAL A 519 7.23 -28.87 -7.36
CA VAL A 519 6.74 -27.84 -8.28
C VAL A 519 7.40 -26.47 -8.04
N LEU A 520 7.70 -26.12 -6.78
CA LEU A 520 8.44 -24.90 -6.44
C LEU A 520 9.13 -25.01 -5.08
N THR A 521 9.99 -24.03 -4.79
CA THR A 521 10.50 -23.74 -3.44
C THR A 521 9.93 -22.39 -3.04
N ALA A 522 9.18 -22.34 -1.94
CA ALA A 522 8.66 -21.12 -1.33
C ALA A 522 9.75 -20.52 -0.45
N ASP A 523 10.19 -19.31 -0.80
CA ASP A 523 11.24 -18.59 -0.11
C ASP A 523 10.67 -17.34 0.59
N PRO A 524 10.57 -17.35 1.94
CA PRO A 524 10.03 -16.23 2.71
C PRO A 524 10.82 -14.92 2.61
N HIS A 525 12.03 -14.94 2.06
CA HIS A 525 12.92 -13.78 2.06
C HIS A 525 12.75 -12.89 0.82
N VAL A 526 11.88 -13.26 -0.12
CA VAL A 526 11.73 -12.55 -1.41
C VAL A 526 11.30 -11.10 -1.19
N ASN A 527 10.27 -10.86 -0.36
CA ASN A 527 9.87 -9.49 -0.02
C ASN A 527 10.69 -8.89 1.14
N GLY A 528 11.19 -9.71 2.07
CA GLY A 528 12.09 -9.27 3.15
C GLY A 528 11.41 -8.57 4.34
N TRP A 529 10.08 -8.60 4.42
CA TRP A 529 9.27 -8.12 5.56
C TRP A 529 8.03 -9.00 5.71
N VAL A 530 7.29 -8.84 6.81
CA VAL A 530 6.11 -9.68 7.12
C VAL A 530 4.99 -9.44 6.11
N HIS A 531 4.82 -10.36 5.15
CA HIS A 531 3.93 -10.18 4.01
C HIS A 531 3.23 -11.49 3.60
N CYS A 532 1.99 -11.38 3.11
CA CYS A 532 1.22 -12.53 2.61
C CYS A 532 1.51 -12.79 1.13
N ASN A 533 2.19 -13.90 0.83
CA ASN A 533 2.66 -14.20 -0.51
C ASN A 533 1.89 -15.38 -1.15
N PRO A 534 1.06 -15.12 -2.19
CA PRO A 534 0.42 -16.18 -2.97
C PRO A 534 1.34 -16.69 -4.08
N VAL A 535 1.38 -18.02 -4.28
CA VAL A 535 2.06 -18.67 -5.41
C VAL A 535 1.24 -19.83 -5.95
N ILE A 536 1.15 -19.97 -7.28
CA ILE A 536 0.37 -21.04 -7.90
C ILE A 536 1.17 -22.34 -7.90
N LEU A 537 0.61 -23.39 -7.30
CA LEU A 537 1.19 -24.73 -7.33
C LEU A 537 0.88 -25.45 -8.63
N PHE A 538 -0.34 -25.31 -9.15
CA PHE A 538 -0.75 -25.83 -10.46
C PHE A 538 -2.07 -25.21 -10.95
N THR A 539 -2.27 -25.32 -12.27
CA THR A 539 -3.56 -25.09 -12.95
C THR A 539 -3.79 -26.17 -14.00
N GLU A 540 -5.01 -26.69 -14.08
CA GLU A 540 -5.43 -27.78 -14.95
C GLU A 540 -6.86 -27.53 -15.49
N ASN A 541 -7.25 -28.31 -16.50
CA ASN A 541 -8.55 -28.16 -17.15
C ASN A 541 -9.71 -28.83 -16.38
N LEU A 542 -9.42 -29.89 -15.63
CA LEU A 542 -10.42 -30.71 -14.92
C LEU A 542 -9.94 -30.93 -13.50
N ALA A 543 -10.88 -30.94 -12.56
CA ALA A 543 -10.56 -31.23 -11.18
C ALA A 543 -10.30 -32.72 -10.99
N LYS A 544 -9.28 -33.02 -10.21
CA LYS A 544 -8.90 -34.37 -9.81
C LYS A 544 -8.33 -34.35 -8.41
N GLU A 545 -8.27 -35.53 -7.79
CA GLU A 545 -7.62 -35.69 -6.50
C GLU A 545 -6.10 -35.55 -6.64
N HIS A 546 -5.53 -34.68 -5.82
CA HIS A 546 -4.10 -34.42 -5.72
C HIS A 546 -3.61 -34.64 -4.31
N THR A 547 -2.36 -35.08 -4.17
CA THR A 547 -1.64 -35.06 -2.89
C THR A 547 -0.62 -33.92 -2.90
N ILE A 548 -0.81 -32.96 -2.00
CA ILE A 548 0.02 -31.79 -1.82
C ILE A 548 0.90 -31.99 -0.61
N ARG A 549 2.20 -31.78 -0.72
CA ARG A 549 3.13 -31.83 0.41
C ARG A 549 3.96 -30.55 0.48
N ILE A 550 3.99 -29.93 1.65
CA ILE A 550 4.89 -28.81 1.97
C ILE A 550 5.91 -29.31 3.00
N GLN A 551 7.19 -29.22 2.66
CA GLN A 551 8.28 -29.76 3.47
C GLN A 551 9.43 -28.77 3.50
N MET A 552 10.06 -28.55 4.66
CA MET A 552 11.27 -27.74 4.74
C MET A 552 12.34 -28.21 3.76
N THR A 553 13.01 -27.27 3.10
CA THR A 553 14.14 -27.54 2.21
C THR A 553 15.26 -28.22 3.00
N ALA A 554 16.00 -29.13 2.36
CA ALA A 554 17.11 -29.82 3.00
C ALA A 554 18.17 -28.84 3.52
N GLY A 555 18.50 -28.92 4.81
CA GLY A 555 19.40 -28.00 5.51
C GLY A 555 18.69 -26.87 6.27
N GLU A 556 17.38 -26.72 6.11
CA GLU A 556 16.56 -25.66 6.72
C GLU A 556 15.61 -26.23 7.79
N GLU A 557 15.76 -27.50 8.20
CA GLU A 557 14.83 -28.20 9.10
C GLU A 557 14.77 -27.65 10.53
N ASP A 558 15.76 -26.86 10.94
CA ASP A 558 15.79 -26.19 12.25
C ASP A 558 15.15 -24.78 12.22
N LYS A 559 14.66 -24.33 11.06
CA LYS A 559 14.06 -23.01 10.87
C LYS A 559 12.53 -23.04 10.88
N ASN A 560 11.92 -21.87 10.93
CA ASN A 560 10.47 -21.68 10.92
C ASN A 560 9.93 -21.51 9.49
N PHE A 561 8.67 -21.90 9.26
CA PHE A 561 7.92 -21.59 8.03
C PHE A 561 6.43 -21.59 8.30
N THR A 562 5.69 -20.67 7.67
CA THR A 562 4.25 -20.53 7.90
C THR A 562 3.47 -20.64 6.60
N ILE A 563 2.57 -21.62 6.55
CA ILE A 563 1.52 -21.75 5.55
C ILE A 563 0.32 -20.95 6.03
N LEU A 564 0.04 -19.81 5.39
CA LEU A 564 -1.09 -18.95 5.74
C LEU A 564 -2.43 -19.55 5.29
N GLY A 565 -2.43 -20.31 4.20
CA GLY A 565 -3.61 -20.94 3.65
C GLY A 565 -3.40 -21.41 2.22
N PHE A 566 -4.50 -21.77 1.57
CA PHE A 566 -4.53 -22.16 0.16
C PHE A 566 -5.72 -21.53 -0.55
N GLY A 567 -5.57 -21.18 -1.82
CA GLY A 567 -6.67 -20.91 -2.73
C GLY A 567 -6.96 -22.12 -3.59
N TYR A 568 -8.20 -22.59 -3.68
CA TYR A 568 -8.53 -23.73 -4.55
C TYR A 568 -9.71 -23.43 -5.47
N VAL A 569 -9.69 -24.03 -6.67
CA VAL A 569 -10.81 -24.02 -7.62
C VAL A 569 -11.24 -25.47 -7.86
N SER A 570 -12.50 -25.78 -7.56
CA SER A 570 -13.07 -27.13 -7.71
C SER A 570 -13.34 -27.55 -9.15
#